data_AF-X0K4E9-F1
#
_entry.id   AF-X0K4E9-F1
#
_cell.length_a   1.000
_cell.length_b   1.000
_cell.length_c   1.000
_cell.angle_alpha   90.00
_cell.angle_beta   90.00
_cell.angle_gamma   90.00
#
_symmetry.space_group_name_H-M   'P 1'
#
loop_
_entity.id
_entity.type
_entity.pdbx_description
1 polymer ?
#
loop_
_entity_poly.entity_id
_entity_poly.type
_entity_poly.pdbx_seq_one_letter_code
_entity_poly.pdbx_strand_id
1 'polypeptide(L)'
;MASSSSKSSLRRSHGDSSGASSGHSHPRSATQSRLSTAPSIDIDTLVNHLLVAKRSLSSMTLVLRANEIANDARQSHDDVSILAAQAGFLRTSILDQTAILVRTRRSLQSTYEWGKKDFRKLVKSMDLVDGQLDHTMEMLRGTGVESVFRPQGEERRSLLDFIDEGGVDGVREAMKQSIQELQAIQQSFDGDLLRFDNDIRNLKKVVADTPSIQDIPQGNNPSAGEILESLVDHSANMAQLLASLTHHFDMCVTAIRTTEGGVALARRRAAEATQSQGNDGVSISGVIAEQESNVSDLEPKTAKDRAEMLKVVVQDAREVDDVVQEIQERLTAMEQDYTVLQEQHDISKQAYTGMLQAYAILGDIGDRLADYLAAEGDFKTRWDMEKESVFAKLQEMQQLKDFYERYASAYDSLILEVERRRAVDDRVRSIWRKAQENADKLLETDRVSREVFRQDVGEFLPTDLWAGMQGSAKKWTVVKEGEDEGDGEVQPLRRSVVEAAKERLARAGERRGVR
;
A
#
# COMPACT_ATOMS: atom_id res chain seq x y z
N MET A 1 26.39 1.07 23.29
CA MET A 1 26.98 1.61 24.54
C MET A 1 26.05 1.27 25.69
N ALA A 2 26.64 0.99 26.86
CA ALA A 2 26.04 0.63 28.16
C ALA A 2 25.61 -0.84 28.34
N SER A 3 26.51 -1.54 29.01
CA SER A 3 26.53 -2.88 29.58
C SER A 3 25.85 -2.99 30.94
N SER A 4 25.29 -4.17 31.26
CA SER A 4 25.03 -4.66 32.63
C SER A 4 24.63 -6.16 32.54
N SER A 5 25.55 -7.12 32.54
CA SER A 5 26.16 -7.81 33.70
C SER A 5 25.18 -8.42 34.70
N SER A 6 24.71 -9.64 34.41
CA SER A 6 24.05 -10.53 35.38
C SER A 6 25.03 -11.58 35.89
N LYS A 7 25.28 -11.56 37.19
CA LYS A 7 26.00 -12.59 37.95
C LYS A 7 25.01 -13.72 38.29
N SER A 8 25.35 -14.97 37.98
CA SER A 8 24.67 -16.13 38.56
C SER A 8 25.70 -17.13 39.12
N SER A 9 25.42 -17.55 40.34
CA SER A 9 26.28 -18.36 41.22
C SER A 9 26.38 -19.81 40.75
N LEU A 10 27.62 -20.31 40.69
CA LEU A 10 27.94 -21.74 40.64
C LEU A 10 27.71 -22.35 42.03
N ARG A 11 26.64 -23.13 42.18
CA ARG A 11 26.45 -24.09 43.28
C ARG A 11 26.91 -25.47 42.81
N ARG A 12 28.05 -25.92 43.35
CA ARG A 12 28.49 -27.33 43.32
C ARG A 12 27.61 -28.14 44.27
N SER A 13 26.95 -29.17 43.77
CA SER A 13 26.35 -30.22 44.58
C SER A 13 27.14 -31.52 44.38
N HIS A 14 27.85 -31.90 45.44
CA HIS A 14 28.32 -33.27 45.66
C HIS A 14 27.09 -34.17 45.88
N GLY A 15 27.04 -35.28 45.14
CA GLY A 15 26.11 -36.38 45.37
C GLY A 15 26.90 -37.66 45.54
N ASP A 16 27.07 -38.08 46.79
CA ASP A 16 27.55 -39.39 47.18
C ASP A 16 26.54 -40.47 46.75
N SER A 17 27.03 -41.55 46.16
CA SER A 17 26.31 -42.82 46.10
C SER A 17 27.25 -43.98 46.43
N SER A 18 27.30 -44.28 47.73
CA SER A 18 27.92 -45.46 48.31
C SER A 18 27.04 -46.69 48.04
N GLY A 19 27.54 -47.62 47.22
CA GLY A 19 26.95 -48.95 47.02
C GLY A 19 27.91 -50.03 47.49
N ALA A 20 27.53 -50.74 48.55
CA ALA A 20 28.34 -51.72 49.27
C ALA A 20 28.63 -52.98 48.44
N SER A 21 29.91 -53.39 48.38
CA SER A 21 30.30 -54.75 48.00
C SER A 21 30.93 -55.46 49.20
N SER A 22 30.24 -56.50 49.65
CA SER A 22 30.56 -57.39 50.75
C SER A 22 31.88 -58.15 50.52
N GLY A 23 32.75 -58.10 51.53
CA GLY A 23 33.95 -58.91 51.60
C GLY A 23 33.65 -60.36 52.00
N HIS A 24 34.20 -61.30 51.24
CA HIS A 24 34.47 -62.65 51.71
C HIS A 24 35.91 -63.03 51.41
N SER A 25 36.65 -63.23 52.50
CA SER A 25 38.03 -63.68 52.56
C SER A 25 38.09 -65.17 52.91
N HIS A 26 39.09 -65.84 52.33
CA HIS A 26 39.77 -67.10 52.71
C HIS A 26 39.56 -68.31 51.79
N PRO A 27 40.53 -69.24 51.69
CA PRO A 27 41.98 -69.08 51.84
C PRO A 27 42.80 -69.71 50.69
N ARG A 28 44.07 -69.31 50.67
CA ARG A 28 45.15 -69.91 49.88
C ARG A 28 45.30 -71.40 50.19
N SER A 29 45.33 -72.22 49.15
CA SER A 29 45.97 -73.53 49.19
C SER A 29 46.97 -73.59 48.04
N ALA A 30 48.25 -73.64 48.40
CA ALA A 30 49.37 -73.84 47.49
C ALA A 30 49.85 -75.28 47.67
N THR A 31 49.79 -76.10 46.63
CA THR A 31 50.97 -76.79 46.05
C THR A 31 50.58 -77.73 44.91
N GLN A 32 51.27 -77.51 43.79
CA GLN A 32 51.76 -78.51 42.84
C GLN A 32 50.76 -79.56 42.31
N SER A 33 50.45 -79.46 41.01
CA SER A 33 51.02 -80.37 40.00
C SER A 33 50.24 -80.26 38.68
N ARG A 34 51.00 -80.41 37.59
CA ARG A 34 50.60 -80.63 36.19
C ARG A 34 50.41 -79.36 35.36
N LEU A 35 51.45 -79.13 34.55
CA LEU A 35 51.36 -78.59 33.20
C LEU A 35 50.19 -79.26 32.48
N SER A 36 49.03 -78.61 32.53
CA SER A 36 47.93 -78.90 31.63
C SER A 36 48.29 -78.25 30.30
N THR A 37 48.59 -79.10 29.33
CA THR A 37 48.60 -78.81 27.90
C THR A 37 47.59 -77.73 27.54
N ALA A 38 48.06 -76.69 26.84
CA ALA A 38 47.22 -75.64 26.28
C ALA A 38 46.02 -76.25 25.54
N PRO A 39 44.81 -75.67 25.63
CA PRO A 39 43.70 -76.10 24.80
C PRO A 39 44.12 -75.89 23.34
N SER A 40 44.33 -76.99 22.61
CA SER A 40 44.55 -76.95 21.17
C SER A 40 43.21 -76.57 20.53
N ILE A 41 43.06 -75.29 20.18
CA ILE A 41 41.89 -74.81 19.45
C ILE A 41 41.90 -75.50 18.08
N ASP A 42 40.73 -76.00 17.69
CA ASP A 42 40.55 -76.71 16.43
C ASP A 42 40.75 -75.76 15.24
N ILE A 43 41.50 -76.21 14.24
CA ILE A 43 41.90 -75.40 13.07
C ILE A 43 40.64 -75.00 12.28
N ASP A 44 39.62 -75.86 12.25
CA ASP A 44 38.32 -75.56 11.63
C ASP A 44 37.60 -74.39 12.30
N THR A 45 37.75 -74.23 13.61
CA THR A 45 37.15 -73.13 14.38
C THR A 45 37.84 -71.80 14.07
N LEU A 46 39.17 -71.80 13.97
CA LEU A 46 39.95 -70.61 13.58
C LEU A 46 39.62 -70.15 12.16
N VAL A 47 39.48 -71.10 11.22
CA VAL A 47 39.10 -70.78 9.84
C VAL A 47 37.69 -70.19 9.78
N ASN A 48 36.74 -70.70 10.58
CA ASN A 48 35.40 -70.11 10.67
C ASN A 48 35.44 -68.68 11.25
N HIS A 49 36.24 -68.43 12.29
CA HIS A 49 36.42 -67.07 12.83
C HIS A 49 37.03 -66.11 11.81
N LEU A 50 38.00 -66.54 11.00
CA LEU A 50 38.53 -65.73 9.90
C LEU A 50 37.47 -65.40 8.84
N LEU A 51 36.60 -66.36 8.48
CA LEU A 51 35.53 -66.12 7.52
C LEU A 51 34.49 -65.13 8.05
N VAL A 52 34.13 -65.23 9.34
CA VAL A 52 33.23 -64.28 10.01
C VAL A 52 33.87 -62.90 10.10
N ALA A 53 35.14 -62.81 10.52
CA ALA A 53 35.91 -61.56 10.57
C ALA A 53 36.04 -60.91 9.19
N LYS A 54 36.23 -61.69 8.12
CA LYS A 54 36.22 -61.16 6.75
C LYS A 54 34.84 -60.59 6.39
N ARG A 55 33.77 -61.31 6.70
CA ARG A 55 32.41 -60.85 6.40
C ARG A 55 32.07 -59.59 7.17
N SER A 56 32.50 -59.47 8.43
CA SER A 56 32.27 -58.27 9.24
C SER A 56 33.00 -57.04 8.69
N LEU A 57 34.12 -57.19 7.97
CA LEU A 57 34.78 -56.08 7.26
C LEU A 57 33.93 -55.44 6.14
N SER A 58 32.86 -56.09 5.68
CA SER A 58 31.90 -55.45 4.77
C SER A 58 31.22 -54.22 5.41
N SER A 59 31.22 -54.13 6.75
CA SER A 59 30.81 -52.94 7.51
C SER A 59 31.60 -51.67 7.17
N MET A 60 32.76 -51.79 6.49
CA MET A 60 33.48 -50.65 5.92
C MET A 60 32.57 -49.76 5.06
N THR A 61 31.66 -50.36 4.28
CA THR A 61 30.70 -49.60 3.45
C THR A 61 29.74 -48.75 4.30
N LEU A 62 29.33 -49.24 5.47
CA LEU A 62 28.49 -48.52 6.42
C LEU A 62 29.23 -47.35 7.07
N VAL A 63 30.50 -47.53 7.41
CA VAL A 63 31.35 -46.47 7.98
C VAL A 63 31.66 -45.38 6.96
N LEU A 64 31.92 -45.76 5.70
CA LEU A 64 32.06 -44.79 4.60
C LEU A 64 30.79 -43.96 4.45
N ARG A 65 29.61 -44.60 4.47
CA ARG A 65 28.32 -43.92 4.41
C ARG A 65 28.10 -42.98 5.60
N ALA A 66 28.45 -43.39 6.81
CA ALA A 66 28.39 -42.52 7.99
C ALA A 66 29.28 -41.28 7.85
N ASN A 67 30.50 -41.45 7.33
CA ASN A 67 31.40 -40.32 7.08
C ASN A 67 30.86 -39.37 6.00
N GLU A 68 30.23 -39.88 4.94
CA GLU A 68 29.51 -39.06 3.96
C GLU A 68 28.41 -38.24 4.64
N ILE A 69 27.54 -38.89 5.42
CA ILE A 69 26.45 -38.21 6.15
C ILE A 69 27.00 -37.11 7.07
N ALA A 70 28.07 -37.38 7.82
CA ALA A 70 28.66 -36.38 8.72
C ALA A 70 29.27 -35.18 7.96
N ASN A 71 29.85 -35.41 6.78
CA ASN A 71 30.37 -34.33 5.94
C ASN A 71 29.23 -33.52 5.31
N ASP A 72 28.23 -34.19 4.74
CA ASP A 72 27.06 -33.56 4.12
C ASP A 72 26.26 -32.75 5.16
N ALA A 73 26.12 -33.26 6.38
CA ALA A 73 25.45 -32.55 7.47
C ALA A 73 26.15 -31.25 7.87
N ARG A 74 27.50 -31.26 7.96
CA ARG A 74 28.29 -30.05 8.23
C ARG A 74 28.08 -29.01 7.13
N GLN A 75 28.19 -29.42 5.87
CA GLN A 75 27.98 -28.52 4.74
C GLN A 75 26.56 -27.96 4.73
N SER A 76 25.54 -28.80 4.95
CA SER A 76 24.13 -28.39 5.03
C SER A 76 23.90 -27.36 6.13
N HIS A 77 24.54 -27.52 7.30
CA HIS A 77 24.42 -26.56 8.39
C HIS A 77 25.08 -25.20 8.09
N ASP A 78 26.26 -25.21 7.44
CA ASP A 78 26.91 -23.99 6.97
C ASP A 78 26.00 -23.25 5.98
N ASP A 79 25.42 -23.98 5.03
CA ASP A 79 24.47 -23.45 4.04
C ASP A 79 23.20 -22.89 4.71
N VAL A 80 22.61 -23.61 5.67
CA VAL A 80 21.48 -23.14 6.49
C VAL A 80 21.81 -21.82 7.18
N SER A 81 22.98 -21.72 7.81
CA SER A 81 23.39 -20.52 8.54
C SER A 81 23.54 -19.32 7.60
N ILE A 82 24.11 -19.53 6.41
CA ILE A 82 24.23 -18.50 5.38
C ILE A 82 22.85 -18.07 4.86
N LEU A 83 22.00 -19.02 4.48
CA LEU A 83 20.67 -18.76 3.94
C LEU A 83 19.78 -18.04 4.97
N ALA A 84 19.82 -18.45 6.24
CA ALA A 84 19.08 -17.82 7.31
C ALA A 84 19.54 -16.37 7.54
N ALA A 85 20.85 -16.12 7.54
CA ALA A 85 21.40 -14.77 7.67
C ALA A 85 20.97 -13.88 6.49
N GLN A 86 21.06 -14.39 5.26
CA GLN A 86 20.64 -13.66 4.05
C GLN A 86 19.13 -13.38 4.05
N ALA A 87 18.31 -14.37 4.39
CA ALA A 87 16.86 -14.21 4.49
C ALA A 87 16.49 -13.20 5.59
N GLY A 88 17.15 -13.24 6.75
CA GLY A 88 16.95 -12.28 7.85
C GLY A 88 17.34 -10.85 7.48
N PHE A 89 18.45 -10.68 6.75
CA PHE A 89 18.87 -9.38 6.22
C PHE A 89 17.83 -8.82 5.23
N LEU A 90 17.38 -9.65 4.27
CA LEU A 90 16.35 -9.26 3.31
C LEU A 90 15.04 -8.90 4.01
N ARG A 91 14.59 -9.72 4.96
CA ARG A 91 13.36 -9.47 5.73
C ARG A 91 13.41 -8.11 6.42
N THR A 92 14.48 -7.83 7.15
CA THR A 92 14.66 -6.54 7.85
C THR A 92 14.65 -5.39 6.86
N SER A 93 15.41 -5.50 5.77
CA SER A 93 15.49 -4.47 4.73
C SER A 93 14.13 -4.20 4.07
N ILE A 94 13.38 -5.26 3.74
CA ILE A 94 12.05 -5.16 3.14
C ILE A 94 11.06 -4.51 4.10
N LEU A 95 11.11 -4.84 5.39
CA LEU A 95 10.26 -4.23 6.42
C LEU A 95 10.55 -2.73 6.59
N ASP A 96 11.82 -2.35 6.59
CA ASP A 96 12.24 -0.94 6.66
C ASP A 96 11.74 -0.16 5.44
N GLN A 97 11.93 -0.70 4.23
CA GLN A 97 11.42 -0.07 3.01
C GLN A 97 9.88 -0.02 3.00
N THR A 98 9.20 -1.06 3.48
CA THR A 98 7.74 -1.06 3.63
C THR A 98 7.27 0.05 4.58
N ALA A 99 8.01 0.33 5.66
CA ALA A 99 7.70 1.43 6.56
C ALA A 99 7.80 2.80 5.86
N ILE A 100 8.79 2.97 4.98
CA ILE A 100 8.94 4.17 4.14
C ILE A 100 7.76 4.28 3.16
N LEU A 101 7.43 3.21 2.44
CA LEU A 101 6.27 3.18 1.52
C LEU A 101 4.97 3.55 2.22
N VAL A 102 4.72 3.03 3.42
CA VAL A 102 3.56 3.39 4.23
C VAL A 102 3.57 4.87 4.61
N ARG A 103 4.74 5.46 4.89
CA ARG A 103 4.86 6.90 5.18
C ARG A 103 4.53 7.73 3.95
N THR A 104 5.06 7.37 2.79
CA THR A 104 4.74 8.02 1.51
C THR A 104 3.25 7.93 1.21
N ARG A 105 2.66 6.73 1.37
CA ARG A 105 1.22 6.51 1.20
C ARG A 105 0.36 7.41 2.10
N ARG A 106 0.76 7.61 3.35
CA ARG A 106 0.08 8.55 4.27
C ARG A 106 0.19 10.01 3.81
N SER A 107 1.33 10.40 3.27
CA SER A 107 1.51 11.75 2.69
C SER A 107 0.56 11.97 1.51
N LEU A 108 0.50 11.01 0.59
CA LEU A 108 -0.42 11.05 -0.56
C LEU A 108 -1.89 11.10 -0.10
N GLN A 109 -2.27 10.31 0.93
CA GLN A 109 -3.62 10.40 1.51
C GLN A 109 -3.90 11.80 2.07
N SER A 110 -2.94 12.42 2.75
CA SER A 110 -3.11 13.75 3.31
C SER A 110 -3.39 14.79 2.22
N THR A 111 -2.71 14.69 1.08
CA THR A 111 -2.96 15.54 -0.09
C THR A 111 -4.38 15.32 -0.64
N TYR A 112 -4.81 14.07 -0.77
CA TYR A 112 -6.16 13.75 -1.24
C TYR A 112 -7.24 14.29 -0.29
N GLU A 113 -7.10 14.06 1.02
CA GLU A 113 -8.05 14.56 2.03
C GLU A 113 -8.08 16.10 2.09
N TRP A 114 -6.93 16.74 1.90
CA TRP A 114 -6.84 18.19 1.73
C TRP A 114 -7.68 18.64 0.53
N GLY A 115 -7.48 18.03 -0.64
CA GLY A 115 -8.21 18.37 -1.86
C GLY A 115 -9.72 18.16 -1.71
N LYS A 116 -10.14 17.07 -1.07
CA LYS A 116 -11.56 16.79 -0.76
C LYS A 116 -12.17 17.83 0.19
N LYS A 117 -11.41 18.26 1.21
CA LYS A 117 -11.85 19.34 2.11
C LYS A 117 -11.95 20.67 1.40
N ASP A 118 -10.99 20.99 0.53
CA ASP A 118 -10.98 22.24 -0.23
C ASP A 118 -12.12 22.27 -1.26
N PHE A 119 -12.36 21.16 -1.96
CA PHE A 119 -13.52 20.98 -2.85
C PHE A 119 -14.84 21.27 -2.15
N ARG A 120 -15.07 20.70 -0.96
CA ARG A 120 -16.29 20.98 -0.19
C ARG A 120 -16.44 22.46 0.17
N LYS A 121 -15.35 23.20 0.34
CA LYS A 121 -15.42 24.66 0.58
C LYS A 121 -15.75 25.39 -0.70
N LEU A 122 -15.13 24.99 -1.81
CA LEU A 122 -15.36 25.59 -3.12
C LEU A 122 -16.83 25.43 -3.55
N VAL A 123 -17.38 24.21 -3.47
CA VAL A 123 -18.80 23.94 -3.77
C VAL A 123 -19.73 24.82 -2.93
N LYS A 124 -19.48 24.96 -1.63
CA LYS A 124 -20.28 25.86 -0.77
C LYS A 124 -20.20 27.32 -1.21
N SER A 125 -19.04 27.78 -1.66
CA SER A 125 -18.89 29.13 -2.20
C SER A 125 -19.66 29.30 -3.50
N MET A 126 -19.71 28.26 -4.32
CA MET A 126 -20.46 28.24 -5.58
C MET A 126 -21.96 28.29 -5.34
N ASP A 127 -22.48 27.40 -4.50
CA ASP A 127 -23.89 27.39 -4.11
C ASP A 127 -24.34 28.73 -3.51
N LEU A 128 -23.46 29.40 -2.74
CA LEU A 128 -23.75 30.70 -2.16
C LEU A 128 -23.87 31.80 -3.23
N VAL A 129 -22.94 31.87 -4.18
CA VAL A 129 -22.95 32.88 -5.24
C VAL A 129 -24.10 32.62 -6.21
N ASP A 130 -24.32 31.37 -6.58
CA ASP A 130 -25.44 30.96 -7.45
C ASP A 130 -26.79 31.26 -6.80
N GLY A 131 -26.97 30.95 -5.51
CA GLY A 131 -28.18 31.29 -4.78
C GLY A 131 -28.43 32.79 -4.63
N GLN A 132 -27.37 33.61 -4.57
CA GLN A 132 -27.51 35.07 -4.61
C GLN A 132 -27.96 35.58 -5.98
N LEU A 133 -27.42 34.99 -7.06
CA LEU A 133 -27.82 35.32 -8.43
C LEU A 133 -29.28 34.90 -8.68
N ASP A 134 -29.67 33.70 -8.26
CA ASP A 134 -31.07 33.22 -8.32
C ASP A 134 -32.03 34.17 -7.61
N HIS A 135 -31.67 34.65 -6.41
CA HIS A 135 -32.50 35.61 -5.71
C HIS A 135 -32.68 36.92 -6.50
N THR A 136 -31.63 37.41 -7.15
CA THR A 136 -31.74 38.59 -8.01
C THR A 136 -32.58 38.33 -9.26
N MET A 137 -32.48 37.14 -9.84
CA MET A 137 -33.28 36.71 -11.00
C MET A 137 -34.77 36.60 -10.63
N GLU A 138 -35.09 36.03 -9.47
CA GLU A 138 -36.45 35.93 -8.94
C GLU A 138 -37.03 37.32 -8.65
N MET A 139 -36.22 38.23 -8.09
CA MET A 139 -36.62 39.62 -7.89
C MET A 139 -36.98 40.32 -9.20
N LEU A 140 -36.19 40.12 -10.27
CA LEU A 140 -36.49 40.66 -11.59
C LEU A 140 -37.76 40.04 -12.20
N ARG A 141 -37.95 38.72 -12.06
CA ARG A 141 -39.16 38.01 -12.50
C ARG A 141 -40.41 38.51 -11.77
N GLY A 142 -40.30 38.81 -10.48
CA GLY A 142 -41.38 39.35 -9.66
C GLY A 142 -41.70 40.83 -9.94
N THR A 143 -40.80 41.55 -10.62
CA THR A 143 -40.97 42.98 -10.91
C THR A 143 -41.65 43.15 -12.26
N GLY A 144 -42.95 43.44 -12.25
CA GLY A 144 -43.74 43.67 -13.46
C GLY A 144 -43.46 45.03 -14.11
N VAL A 145 -43.46 45.05 -15.44
CA VAL A 145 -43.32 46.28 -16.23
C VAL A 145 -44.64 47.05 -16.28
N GLU A 146 -44.59 48.32 -15.90
CA GLU A 146 -45.77 49.20 -15.85
C GLU A 146 -46.40 49.36 -17.24
N SER A 147 -47.73 49.46 -17.29
CA SER A 147 -48.47 49.52 -18.56
C SER A 147 -48.14 50.73 -19.42
N VAL A 148 -47.62 51.81 -18.81
CA VAL A 148 -47.22 53.03 -19.52
C VAL A 148 -46.00 52.81 -20.42
N PHE A 149 -45.16 51.82 -20.09
CA PHE A 149 -43.98 51.46 -20.90
C PHE A 149 -44.28 50.39 -21.96
N ARG A 150 -45.53 49.91 -22.03
CA ARG A 150 -45.92 48.84 -22.95
C ARG A 150 -46.82 49.40 -24.06
N PRO A 151 -46.60 48.99 -25.33
CA PRO A 151 -47.55 49.18 -26.41
C PRO A 151 -48.97 48.74 -26.01
N GLN A 152 -49.98 49.44 -26.53
CA GLN A 152 -51.37 49.14 -26.21
C GLN A 152 -51.74 47.72 -26.69
N GLY A 153 -52.19 46.87 -25.77
CA GLY A 153 -52.64 45.50 -26.05
C GLY A 153 -51.63 44.39 -25.74
N GLU A 154 -50.40 44.71 -25.31
CA GLU A 154 -49.38 43.70 -24.97
C GLU A 154 -49.62 43.06 -23.58
N GLU A 155 -49.28 41.77 -23.45
CA GLU A 155 -49.34 41.02 -22.19
C GLU A 155 -48.44 41.61 -21.10
N ARG A 156 -48.67 41.20 -19.84
CA ARG A 156 -47.83 41.64 -18.71
C ARG A 156 -46.46 41.00 -18.83
N ARG A 157 -45.45 41.84 -18.98
CA ARG A 157 -44.04 41.43 -19.00
C ARG A 157 -43.37 41.74 -17.68
N SER A 158 -42.37 40.94 -17.33
CA SER A 158 -41.47 41.17 -16.20
C SER A 158 -40.19 41.84 -16.65
N LEU A 159 -39.41 42.41 -15.72
CA LEU A 159 -38.07 42.93 -16.04
C LEU A 159 -37.13 41.84 -16.58
N LEU A 160 -37.35 40.59 -16.19
CA LEU A 160 -36.57 39.46 -16.66
C LEU A 160 -36.75 39.21 -18.17
N ASP A 161 -37.94 39.47 -18.73
CA ASP A 161 -38.25 39.20 -20.14
C ASP A 161 -37.43 40.05 -21.12
N PHE A 162 -36.72 41.07 -20.63
CA PHE A 162 -35.86 41.98 -21.39
C PHE A 162 -34.37 41.65 -21.25
N ILE A 163 -34.04 40.58 -20.54
CA ILE A 163 -32.67 40.15 -20.25
C ILE A 163 -32.41 38.82 -20.97
N ASP A 164 -31.18 38.66 -21.48
CA ASP A 164 -30.72 37.38 -22.01
C ASP A 164 -30.25 36.47 -20.86
N GLU A 165 -31.05 35.44 -20.56
CA GLU A 165 -30.72 34.41 -19.55
C GLU A 165 -29.54 33.52 -19.99
N GLY A 166 -29.18 33.50 -21.28
CA GLY A 166 -28.12 32.65 -21.82
C GLY A 166 -26.75 32.87 -21.20
N GLY A 167 -26.47 34.09 -20.71
CA GLY A 167 -25.24 34.39 -19.97
C GLY A 167 -25.17 33.67 -18.61
N VAL A 168 -26.29 33.56 -17.90
CA VAL A 168 -26.38 32.86 -16.60
C VAL A 168 -26.20 31.36 -16.82
N ASP A 169 -26.96 30.80 -17.77
CA ASP A 169 -26.93 29.37 -18.09
C ASP A 169 -25.54 28.94 -18.59
N GLY A 170 -24.88 29.77 -19.40
CA GLY A 170 -23.52 29.52 -19.86
C GLY A 170 -22.50 29.43 -18.71
N VAL A 171 -22.59 30.33 -17.72
CA VAL A 171 -21.70 30.29 -16.55
C VAL A 171 -22.02 29.08 -15.65
N ARG A 172 -23.30 28.73 -15.48
CA ARG A 172 -23.72 27.54 -14.72
C ARG A 172 -23.24 26.23 -15.35
N GLU A 173 -23.41 26.06 -16.65
CA GLU A 173 -22.95 24.84 -17.33
C GLU A 173 -21.41 24.74 -17.34
N ALA A 174 -20.69 25.86 -17.55
CA ALA A 174 -19.23 25.87 -17.42
C ALA A 174 -18.76 25.50 -16.01
N MET A 175 -19.47 25.98 -14.99
CA MET A 175 -19.19 25.68 -13.59
C MET A 175 -19.43 24.20 -13.26
N LYS A 176 -20.53 23.63 -13.77
CA LYS A 176 -20.85 22.21 -13.65
C LYS A 176 -19.83 21.33 -14.35
N GLN A 177 -19.34 21.74 -15.52
CA GLN A 177 -18.24 21.05 -16.19
C GLN A 177 -16.97 21.05 -15.33
N SER A 178 -16.59 22.21 -14.76
CA SER A 178 -15.42 22.31 -13.88
C SER A 178 -15.55 21.39 -12.65
N ILE A 179 -16.76 21.26 -12.08
CA ILE A 179 -17.03 20.30 -11.00
C ILE A 179 -16.83 18.85 -11.45
N GLN A 180 -17.31 18.48 -12.63
CA GLN A 180 -17.15 17.13 -13.17
C GLN A 180 -15.67 16.80 -13.40
N GLU A 181 -14.90 17.75 -13.92
CA GLU A 181 -13.46 17.60 -14.11
C GLU A 181 -12.73 17.43 -12.77
N LEU A 182 -13.05 18.25 -11.76
CA LEU A 182 -12.53 18.11 -10.40
C LEU A 182 -12.86 16.74 -9.77
N GLN A 183 -14.07 16.23 -9.97
CA GLN A 183 -14.48 14.91 -9.49
C GLN A 183 -13.72 13.78 -10.21
N ALA A 184 -13.52 13.90 -11.53
CA ALA A 184 -12.76 12.93 -12.31
C ALA A 184 -11.30 12.87 -11.83
N ILE A 185 -10.68 14.01 -11.57
CA ILE A 185 -9.31 14.11 -11.03
C ILE A 185 -9.24 13.44 -9.65
N GLN A 186 -10.21 13.67 -8.76
CA GLN A 186 -10.28 13.00 -7.45
C GLN A 186 -10.42 11.49 -7.57
N GLN A 187 -11.30 11.00 -8.45
CA GLN A 187 -11.51 9.56 -8.65
C GLN A 187 -10.26 8.88 -9.21
N SER A 188 -9.57 9.52 -10.16
CA SER A 188 -8.31 9.01 -10.69
C SER A 188 -7.27 8.83 -9.59
N PHE A 189 -7.05 9.87 -8.78
CA PHE A 189 -6.05 9.82 -7.71
C PHE A 189 -6.43 8.84 -6.59
N ASP A 190 -7.72 8.71 -6.25
CA ASP A 190 -8.22 7.69 -5.32
C ASP A 190 -7.92 6.27 -5.83
N GLY A 191 -8.07 6.03 -7.13
CA GLY A 191 -7.70 4.76 -7.77
C GLY A 191 -6.22 4.43 -7.64
N ASP A 192 -5.35 5.42 -7.86
CA ASP A 192 -3.89 5.25 -7.69
C ASP A 192 -3.52 4.95 -6.23
N LEU A 193 -4.17 5.62 -5.27
CA LEU A 193 -3.99 5.37 -3.85
C LEU A 193 -4.41 3.96 -3.43
N LEU A 194 -5.53 3.45 -3.96
CA LEU A 194 -6.00 2.09 -3.72
C LEU A 194 -5.05 1.05 -4.30
N ARG A 195 -4.50 1.30 -5.50
CA ARG A 195 -3.51 0.43 -6.12
C ARG A 195 -2.23 0.38 -5.27
N PHE A 196 -1.77 1.52 -4.78
CA PHE A 196 -0.61 1.58 -3.89
C PHE A 196 -0.84 0.84 -2.56
N ASP A 197 -2.05 0.94 -1.98
CA ASP A 197 -2.41 0.15 -0.79
C ASP A 197 -2.44 -1.35 -1.06
N ASN A 198 -2.91 -1.76 -2.24
CA ASN A 198 -2.91 -3.16 -2.64
C ASN A 198 -1.48 -3.69 -2.79
N ASP A 199 -0.61 -2.93 -3.43
CA ASP A 199 0.82 -3.22 -3.57
C ASP A 199 1.49 -3.42 -2.20
N ILE A 200 1.31 -2.49 -1.25
CA ILE A 200 1.87 -2.59 0.11
C ILE A 200 1.30 -3.81 0.85
N ARG A 201 -0.01 -4.09 0.72
CA ARG A 201 -0.64 -5.24 1.38
C ARG A 201 -0.13 -6.56 0.81
N ASN A 202 0.03 -6.66 -0.50
CA ASN A 202 0.56 -7.85 -1.16
C ASN A 202 2.00 -8.12 -0.72
N LEU A 203 2.85 -7.09 -0.66
CA LEU A 203 4.22 -7.24 -0.15
C LEU A 203 4.24 -7.75 1.29
N LYS A 204 3.46 -7.13 2.18
CA LYS A 204 3.35 -7.56 3.59
C LYS A 204 2.85 -9.00 3.71
N LYS A 205 1.89 -9.39 2.87
CA LYS A 205 1.36 -10.76 2.84
C LYS A 205 2.44 -11.75 2.43
N VAL A 206 3.17 -11.51 1.35
CA VAL A 206 4.26 -12.41 0.91
C VAL A 206 5.35 -12.54 1.98
N VAL A 207 5.72 -11.44 2.64
CA VAL A 207 6.70 -11.47 3.75
C VAL A 207 6.17 -12.28 4.95
N ALA A 208 4.86 -12.21 5.24
CA ALA A 208 4.24 -12.94 6.34
C ALA A 208 4.04 -14.43 6.03
N ASP A 209 3.71 -14.77 4.78
CA ASP A 209 3.48 -16.14 4.32
C ASP A 209 4.80 -16.91 4.08
N THR A 210 5.95 -16.20 4.02
CA THR A 210 7.26 -16.84 3.86
C THR A 210 7.65 -17.57 5.16
N PRO A 211 7.96 -18.88 5.10
CA PRO A 211 8.29 -19.67 6.28
C PRO A 211 9.57 -19.18 6.95
N SER A 212 9.64 -19.30 8.28
CA SER A 212 10.85 -19.06 9.06
C SER A 212 11.25 -20.32 9.83
N ILE A 213 12.56 -20.55 9.98
CA ILE A 213 13.10 -21.60 10.85
C ILE A 213 12.62 -21.40 12.30
N GLN A 214 12.33 -20.15 12.70
CA GLN A 214 11.79 -19.82 14.02
C GLN A 214 10.33 -20.28 14.21
N ASP A 215 9.61 -20.58 13.12
CA ASP A 215 8.23 -21.05 13.17
C ASP A 215 8.15 -22.58 13.36
N ILE A 216 9.29 -23.28 13.27
CA ILE A 216 9.37 -24.71 13.58
C ILE A 216 9.12 -24.86 15.09
N PRO A 217 8.10 -25.61 15.52
CA PRO A 217 7.84 -25.82 16.94
C PRO A 217 9.11 -26.34 17.63
N GLN A 218 9.63 -25.57 18.57
CA GLN A 218 10.66 -26.04 19.50
C GLN A 218 10.02 -27.05 20.46
N GLY A 219 9.70 -28.25 19.96
CA GLY A 219 9.48 -29.41 20.81
C GLY A 219 10.79 -29.86 21.47
N ASN A 220 10.82 -31.09 21.96
CA ASN A 220 12.04 -31.78 22.41
C ASN A 220 13.06 -32.06 21.27
N ASN A 221 12.98 -31.35 20.14
CA ASN A 221 13.86 -31.57 19.01
C ASN A 221 15.25 -30.98 19.31
N PRO A 222 16.34 -31.76 19.15
CA PRO A 222 17.69 -31.27 19.36
C PRO A 222 18.01 -30.12 18.41
N SER A 223 18.79 -29.16 18.90
CA SER A 223 19.31 -28.05 18.11
C SER A 223 20.26 -28.57 17.02
N ALA A 224 20.40 -27.82 15.92
CA ALA A 224 21.30 -28.22 14.83
C ALA A 224 22.75 -28.48 15.30
N GLY A 225 23.22 -27.75 16.33
CA GLY A 225 24.53 -27.98 16.93
C GLY A 225 24.63 -29.31 17.68
N GLU A 226 23.59 -29.67 18.45
CA GLU A 226 23.53 -30.96 19.17
C GLU A 226 23.44 -32.14 18.19
N ILE A 227 22.71 -31.98 17.07
CA ILE A 227 22.65 -32.99 16.01
C ILE A 227 24.01 -33.16 15.34
N LEU A 228 24.74 -32.08 15.07
CA LEU A 228 26.09 -32.18 14.47
C LEU A 228 27.10 -32.83 15.41
N GLU A 229 27.05 -32.52 16.70
CA GLU A 229 27.89 -33.16 17.72
C GLU A 229 27.59 -34.67 17.78
N SER A 230 26.31 -35.05 17.80
CA SER A 230 25.84 -36.44 17.70
C SER A 230 26.40 -37.14 16.44
N LEU A 231 26.28 -36.53 15.26
CA LEU A 231 26.77 -37.11 14.00
C LEU A 231 28.29 -37.31 13.98
N VAL A 232 29.05 -36.35 14.53
CA VAL A 232 30.51 -36.47 14.67
C VAL A 232 30.87 -37.61 15.61
N ASP A 233 30.19 -37.71 16.76
CA ASP A 233 30.41 -38.77 17.74
C ASP A 233 30.06 -40.15 17.15
N HIS A 234 28.93 -40.29 16.45
CA HIS A 234 28.57 -41.54 15.79
C HIS A 234 29.62 -41.95 14.73
N SER A 235 30.07 -41.02 13.89
CA SER A 235 31.09 -41.28 12.87
C SER A 235 32.44 -41.70 13.48
N ALA A 236 32.89 -41.00 14.53
CA ALA A 236 34.14 -41.32 15.23
C ALA A 236 34.08 -42.71 15.90
N ASN A 237 32.97 -43.02 16.58
CA ASN A 237 32.76 -44.32 17.21
C ASN A 237 32.70 -45.44 16.17
N MET A 238 32.00 -45.27 15.05
CA MET A 238 31.96 -46.25 13.96
C MET A 238 33.34 -46.51 13.34
N ALA A 239 34.18 -45.47 13.20
CA ALA A 239 35.55 -45.64 12.74
C ALA A 239 36.41 -46.45 13.73
N GLN A 240 36.22 -46.24 15.04
CA GLN A 240 36.88 -47.03 16.09
C GLN A 240 36.44 -48.50 16.07
N LEU A 241 35.16 -48.78 15.86
CA LEU A 241 34.62 -50.14 15.72
C LEU A 241 35.14 -50.83 14.45
N LEU A 242 35.28 -50.11 13.32
CA LEU A 242 35.90 -50.68 12.12
C LEU A 242 37.40 -50.97 12.32
N ALA A 243 38.11 -50.11 13.05
CA ALA A 243 39.51 -50.33 13.39
C ALA A 243 39.69 -51.58 14.28
N SER A 244 38.78 -51.83 15.24
CA SER A 244 38.82 -53.04 16.06
C SER A 244 38.49 -54.30 15.25
N LEU A 245 37.51 -54.25 14.33
CA LEU A 245 37.22 -55.36 13.42
C LEU A 245 38.40 -55.68 12.49
N THR A 246 39.07 -54.65 11.97
CA THR A 246 40.28 -54.80 11.14
C THR A 246 41.43 -55.41 11.93
N HIS A 247 41.66 -54.94 13.15
CA HIS A 247 42.64 -55.53 14.05
C HIS A 247 42.33 -57.00 14.35
N HIS A 248 41.07 -57.34 14.63
CA HIS A 248 40.64 -58.71 14.86
C HIS A 248 40.84 -59.61 13.62
N PHE A 249 40.56 -59.09 12.42
CA PHE A 249 40.85 -59.79 11.16
C PHE A 249 42.35 -60.06 10.99
N ASP A 250 43.21 -59.07 11.24
CA ASP A 250 44.67 -59.22 11.16
C ASP A 250 45.21 -60.23 12.20
N MET A 251 44.61 -60.24 13.40
CA MET A 251 44.88 -61.25 14.43
C MET A 251 44.43 -62.65 13.99
N CYS A 252 43.26 -62.79 13.34
CA CYS A 252 42.78 -64.07 12.79
C CYS A 252 43.70 -64.60 11.68
N VAL A 253 44.16 -63.72 10.77
CA VAL A 253 45.13 -64.06 9.72
C VAL A 253 46.45 -64.53 10.35
N THR A 254 46.94 -63.81 11.36
CA THR A 254 48.18 -64.17 12.07
C THR A 254 48.05 -65.48 12.86
N ALA A 255 46.91 -65.73 13.50
CA ALA A 255 46.60 -66.98 14.19
C ALA A 255 46.59 -68.18 13.25
N ILE A 256 45.98 -68.05 12.06
CA ILE A 256 45.93 -69.13 11.06
C ILE A 256 47.29 -69.39 10.43
N ARG A 257 48.04 -68.33 10.10
CA ARG A 257 49.39 -68.44 9.52
C ARG A 257 50.37 -69.16 10.43
N THR A 258 50.30 -68.84 11.72
CA THR A 258 51.22 -69.42 12.70
C THR A 258 50.83 -70.87 13.04
N THR A 259 49.58 -71.29 12.79
CA THR A 259 49.09 -72.65 13.05
C THR A 259 49.43 -73.59 11.88
N GLU A 260 50.10 -74.71 12.20
CA GLU A 260 50.50 -75.72 11.21
C GLU A 260 49.29 -76.27 10.43
N GLY A 261 49.34 -76.23 9.10
CA GLY A 261 48.23 -76.66 8.22
C GLY A 261 47.04 -75.70 8.11
N GLY A 262 46.98 -74.63 8.91
CA GLY A 262 45.88 -73.67 8.92
C GLY A 262 45.68 -72.92 7.60
N VAL A 263 46.79 -72.51 6.96
CA VAL A 263 46.76 -71.76 5.68
C VAL A 263 46.17 -72.60 4.54
N ALA A 264 46.49 -73.90 4.47
CA ALA A 264 45.96 -74.80 3.45
C ALA A 264 44.45 -75.05 3.64
N LEU A 265 44.02 -75.21 4.89
CA LEU A 265 42.61 -75.40 5.24
C LEU A 265 41.77 -74.14 5.01
N ALA A 266 42.30 -72.96 5.39
CA ALA A 266 41.66 -71.67 5.14
C ALA A 266 41.45 -71.41 3.65
N ARG A 267 42.45 -71.69 2.80
CA ARG A 267 42.35 -71.55 1.34
C ARG A 267 41.29 -72.47 0.74
N ARG A 268 41.19 -73.71 1.23
CA ARG A 268 40.16 -74.67 0.79
C ARG A 268 38.75 -74.21 1.18
N ARG A 269 38.52 -73.88 2.45
CA ARG A 269 37.24 -73.38 2.98
C ARG A 269 36.82 -72.05 2.33
N ALA A 270 37.77 -71.16 2.07
CA ALA A 270 37.52 -69.93 1.34
C ALA A 270 37.03 -70.19 -0.10
N ALA A 271 37.64 -71.14 -0.81
CA ALA A 271 37.22 -71.53 -2.15
C ALA A 271 35.81 -72.17 -2.15
N GLU A 272 35.49 -72.98 -1.15
CA GLU A 272 34.16 -73.58 -0.94
C GLU A 272 33.09 -72.51 -0.59
N ALA A 273 33.42 -71.51 0.23
CA ALA A 273 32.54 -70.40 0.57
C ALA A 273 32.27 -69.45 -0.62
N THR A 274 33.26 -69.24 -1.49
CA THR A 274 33.12 -68.37 -2.69
C THR A 274 32.29 -69.02 -3.79
N GLN A 275 32.14 -70.36 -3.80
CA GLN A 275 31.27 -71.08 -4.73
C GLN A 275 29.78 -71.03 -4.35
N SER A 276 29.47 -70.75 -3.07
CA SER A 276 28.11 -70.74 -2.53
C SER A 276 27.53 -69.33 -2.36
N GLN A 277 28.38 -68.29 -2.31
CA GLN A 277 27.97 -66.89 -2.29
C GLN A 277 28.68 -66.14 -3.42
N GLY A 278 27.88 -65.68 -4.40
CA GLY A 278 28.38 -65.04 -5.62
C GLY A 278 29.25 -63.81 -5.34
N ASN A 279 30.43 -63.81 -5.98
CA ASN A 279 31.30 -62.68 -6.29
C ASN A 279 31.37 -61.53 -5.26
N ASP A 280 31.99 -61.80 -4.11
CA ASP A 280 32.46 -60.76 -3.19
C ASP A 280 33.96 -60.51 -3.42
N GLY A 281 34.30 -59.28 -3.80
CA GLY A 281 35.48 -58.91 -4.61
C GLY A 281 36.87 -58.98 -3.96
N VAL A 282 37.06 -59.75 -2.89
CA VAL A 282 38.36 -59.89 -2.22
C VAL A 282 38.67 -61.36 -1.97
N SER A 283 39.62 -61.93 -2.70
CA SER A 283 40.01 -63.34 -2.53
C SER A 283 40.89 -63.50 -1.28
N ILE A 284 40.48 -64.38 -0.36
CA ILE A 284 41.28 -64.72 0.85
C ILE A 284 42.68 -65.20 0.46
N SER A 285 42.82 -65.80 -0.72
CA SER A 285 44.10 -66.25 -1.27
C SER A 285 45.07 -65.11 -1.62
N GLY A 286 44.55 -63.92 -1.95
CA GLY A 286 45.34 -62.71 -2.20
C GLY A 286 45.71 -61.97 -0.92
N VAL A 287 44.77 -61.84 0.02
CA VAL A 287 45.00 -61.09 1.28
C VAL A 287 46.02 -61.79 2.18
N ILE A 288 45.97 -63.12 2.29
CA ILE A 288 46.98 -63.88 3.06
C ILE A 288 48.38 -63.76 2.45
N ALA A 289 48.49 -63.58 1.12
CA ALA A 289 49.77 -63.42 0.42
C ALA A 289 50.31 -61.98 0.45
N GLU A 290 49.43 -60.97 0.37
CA GLU A 290 49.82 -59.54 0.42
C GLU A 290 50.21 -59.09 1.84
N GLN A 291 49.56 -59.63 2.88
CA GLN A 291 49.94 -59.36 4.27
C GLN A 291 51.23 -60.07 4.72
N GLU A 292 51.88 -60.89 3.89
CA GLU A 292 53.20 -61.49 4.20
C GLU A 292 54.30 -60.44 4.44
N SER A 293 54.08 -59.18 4.02
CA SER A 293 55.06 -58.09 4.11
C SER A 293 54.85 -57.11 5.28
N ASN A 294 53.69 -57.08 5.95
CA ASN A 294 53.27 -55.93 6.78
C ASN A 294 52.87 -56.23 8.25
N VAL A 295 52.96 -57.49 8.70
CA VAL A 295 52.40 -57.94 10.01
C VAL A 295 53.45 -58.29 11.07
N SER A 296 54.66 -57.76 10.94
CA SER A 296 55.82 -58.09 11.80
C SER A 296 55.60 -57.82 13.31
N ASP A 297 54.65 -56.97 13.69
CA ASP A 297 54.42 -56.57 15.08
C ASP A 297 53.38 -57.47 15.82
N LEU A 298 52.54 -58.20 15.07
CA LEU A 298 51.52 -59.10 15.62
C LEU A 298 51.99 -60.56 15.71
N GLU A 299 53.20 -60.87 15.23
CA GLU A 299 53.73 -62.22 15.25
C GLU A 299 54.11 -62.67 16.67
N PRO A 300 53.58 -63.80 17.16
CA PRO A 300 53.88 -64.28 18.50
C PRO A 300 55.35 -64.73 18.59
N LYS A 301 56.12 -64.03 19.44
CA LYS A 301 57.56 -64.27 19.65
C LYS A 301 57.83 -65.52 20.48
N THR A 302 56.87 -65.94 21.31
CA THR A 302 56.95 -67.17 22.11
C THR A 302 55.69 -68.04 21.96
N ALA A 303 55.81 -69.33 22.32
CA ALA A 303 54.67 -70.25 22.36
C ALA A 303 53.59 -69.83 23.38
N LYS A 304 53.96 -69.06 24.40
CA LYS A 304 53.04 -68.48 25.38
C LYS A 304 52.24 -67.32 24.78
N ASP A 305 52.92 -66.40 24.08
CA ASP A 305 52.29 -65.26 23.40
C ASP A 305 51.28 -65.74 22.35
N ARG A 306 51.59 -66.86 21.69
CA ARG A 306 50.69 -67.52 20.75
C ARG A 306 49.42 -68.04 21.41
N ALA A 307 49.53 -68.70 22.57
CA ALA A 307 48.37 -69.21 23.30
C ALA A 307 47.48 -68.07 23.83
N GLU A 308 48.10 -66.94 24.20
CA GLU A 308 47.39 -65.72 24.59
C GLU A 308 46.69 -65.05 23.40
N MET A 309 47.36 -64.93 22.25
CA MET A 309 46.76 -64.43 21.00
C MET A 309 45.55 -65.27 20.57
N LEU A 310 45.67 -66.60 20.60
CA LEU A 310 44.55 -67.49 20.25
C LEU A 310 43.37 -67.37 21.23
N LYS A 311 43.66 -67.09 22.51
CA LYS A 311 42.62 -66.82 23.51
C LYS A 311 41.86 -65.53 23.20
N VAL A 312 42.58 -64.46 22.83
CA VAL A 312 41.99 -63.17 22.42
C VAL A 312 41.13 -63.35 21.16
N VAL A 313 41.63 -64.03 20.13
CA VAL A 313 40.86 -64.32 18.90
C VAL A 313 39.54 -65.05 19.20
N VAL A 314 39.55 -66.06 20.07
CA VAL A 314 38.31 -66.79 20.42
C VAL A 314 37.35 -65.95 21.26
N GLN A 315 37.87 -65.02 22.08
CA GLN A 315 37.05 -64.11 22.87
C GLN A 315 36.38 -63.07 21.96
N ASP A 316 37.18 -62.33 21.18
CA ASP A 316 36.71 -61.28 20.28
C ASP A 316 35.73 -61.83 19.23
N ALA A 317 35.94 -63.06 18.76
CA ALA A 317 35.06 -63.67 17.76
C ALA A 317 33.61 -63.89 18.25
N ARG A 318 33.34 -63.80 19.56
CA ARG A 318 31.97 -63.80 20.11
C ARG A 318 31.31 -62.43 20.09
N GLU A 319 32.12 -61.37 20.04
CA GLU A 319 31.69 -59.97 20.10
C GLU A 319 31.59 -59.35 18.69
N VAL A 320 32.16 -59.98 17.65
CA VAL A 320 32.16 -59.47 16.27
C VAL A 320 30.75 -59.15 15.75
N ASP A 321 29.77 -60.02 15.97
CA ASP A 321 28.40 -59.79 15.49
C ASP A 321 27.73 -58.62 16.24
N ASP A 322 27.98 -58.48 17.54
CA ASP A 322 27.48 -57.37 18.37
C ASP A 322 28.08 -56.03 17.91
N VAL A 323 29.38 -56.00 17.58
CA VAL A 323 30.06 -54.83 17.04
C VAL A 323 29.49 -54.41 15.68
N VAL A 324 29.20 -55.38 14.80
CA VAL A 324 28.58 -55.10 13.49
C VAL A 324 27.16 -54.55 13.68
N GLN A 325 26.39 -55.09 14.64
CA GLN A 325 25.08 -54.58 14.98
C GLN A 325 25.16 -53.14 15.53
N GLU A 326 26.12 -52.83 16.41
CA GLU A 326 26.33 -51.48 16.92
C GLU A 326 26.65 -50.48 15.80
N ILE A 327 27.50 -50.86 14.83
CA ILE A 327 27.78 -50.03 13.63
C ILE A 327 26.47 -49.74 12.88
N GLN A 328 25.60 -50.73 12.69
CA GLN A 328 24.33 -50.57 12.00
C GLN A 328 23.35 -49.67 12.76
N GLU A 329 23.25 -49.83 14.09
CA GLU A 329 22.39 -49.01 14.96
C GLU A 329 22.84 -47.55 14.94
N ARG A 330 24.16 -47.30 15.02
CA ARG A 330 24.73 -45.95 14.92
C ARG A 330 24.47 -45.31 13.56
N LEU A 331 24.64 -46.06 12.46
CA LEU A 331 24.30 -45.54 11.13
C LEU A 331 22.81 -45.15 11.04
N THR A 332 21.92 -46.00 11.57
CA THR A 332 20.48 -45.75 11.56
C THR A 332 20.12 -44.49 12.34
N ALA A 333 20.77 -44.26 13.48
CA ALA A 333 20.62 -43.01 14.26
C ALA A 333 21.11 -41.80 13.47
N MET A 334 22.28 -41.89 12.81
CA MET A 334 22.80 -40.81 11.98
C MET A 334 21.88 -40.45 10.81
N GLU A 335 21.26 -41.45 10.17
CA GLU A 335 20.31 -41.21 9.08
C GLU A 335 19.07 -40.45 9.56
N GLN A 336 18.55 -40.78 10.75
CA GLN A 336 17.42 -40.07 11.36
C GLN A 336 17.78 -38.62 11.70
N ASP A 337 18.89 -38.41 12.39
CA ASP A 337 19.42 -37.09 12.71
C ASP A 337 19.64 -36.23 11.45
N TYR A 338 20.19 -36.83 10.39
CA TYR A 338 20.40 -36.14 9.13
C TYR A 338 19.10 -35.72 8.44
N THR A 339 18.03 -36.53 8.52
CA THR A 339 16.73 -36.13 7.93
C THR A 339 16.15 -34.86 8.55
N VAL A 340 16.37 -34.64 9.85
CA VAL A 340 15.95 -33.41 10.54
C VAL A 340 16.75 -32.21 10.04
N LEU A 341 18.06 -32.36 9.83
CA LEU A 341 18.90 -31.29 9.26
C LEU A 341 18.51 -30.97 7.80
N GLN A 342 18.14 -31.98 7.01
CA GLN A 342 17.64 -31.77 5.65
C GLN A 342 16.33 -30.97 5.63
N GLU A 343 15.40 -31.26 6.53
CA GLU A 343 14.16 -30.48 6.66
C GLU A 343 14.44 -29.02 7.02
N GLN A 344 15.37 -28.77 7.97
CA GLN A 344 15.79 -27.41 8.32
C GLN A 344 16.44 -26.69 7.14
N HIS A 345 17.27 -27.38 6.36
CA HIS A 345 17.86 -26.87 5.13
C HIS A 345 16.82 -26.48 4.09
N ASP A 346 15.84 -27.35 3.83
CA ASP A 346 14.78 -27.07 2.86
C ASP A 346 13.89 -25.90 3.29
N ILE A 347 13.56 -25.79 4.58
CA ILE A 347 12.83 -24.63 5.13
C ILE A 347 13.65 -23.34 4.95
N SER A 348 14.96 -23.37 5.25
CA SER A 348 15.85 -22.21 5.10
C SER A 348 15.95 -21.74 3.65
N LYS A 349 16.02 -22.69 2.72
CA LYS A 349 16.04 -22.43 1.28
C LYS A 349 14.71 -21.86 0.79
N GLN A 350 13.59 -22.39 1.27
CA GLN A 350 12.25 -21.84 0.99
C GLN A 350 12.09 -20.43 1.55
N ALA A 351 12.59 -20.18 2.77
CA ALA A 351 12.59 -18.86 3.39
C ALA A 351 13.38 -17.84 2.56
N TYR A 352 14.60 -18.19 2.15
CA TYR A 352 15.44 -17.33 1.33
C TYR A 352 14.82 -17.03 -0.04
N THR A 353 14.31 -18.05 -0.73
CA THR A 353 13.65 -17.87 -2.03
C THR A 353 12.36 -17.05 -1.93
N GLY A 354 11.55 -17.24 -0.88
CA GLY A 354 10.39 -16.40 -0.59
C GLY A 354 10.77 -14.93 -0.32
N MET A 355 11.86 -14.69 0.41
CA MET A 355 12.39 -13.34 0.61
C MET A 355 12.90 -12.69 -0.68
N LEU A 356 13.51 -13.46 -1.60
CA LEU A 356 13.88 -12.95 -2.93
C LEU A 356 12.66 -12.55 -3.77
N GLN A 357 11.58 -13.34 -3.70
CA GLN A 357 10.31 -12.98 -4.36
C GLN A 357 9.71 -11.71 -3.75
N ALA A 358 9.71 -11.58 -2.43
CA ALA A 358 9.27 -10.36 -1.75
C ALA A 358 10.14 -9.15 -2.15
N TYR A 359 11.46 -9.34 -2.28
CA TYR A 359 12.37 -8.30 -2.76
C TYR A 359 12.09 -7.88 -4.21
N ALA A 360 11.79 -8.83 -5.09
CA ALA A 360 11.40 -8.53 -6.47
C ALA A 360 10.09 -7.71 -6.51
N ILE A 361 9.08 -8.10 -5.71
CA ILE A 361 7.83 -7.34 -5.58
C ILE A 361 8.11 -5.92 -5.06
N LEU A 362 9.01 -5.78 -4.08
CA LEU A 362 9.42 -4.46 -3.60
C LEU A 362 10.06 -3.62 -4.72
N GLY A 363 10.88 -4.23 -5.58
CA GLY A 363 11.43 -3.60 -6.78
C GLY A 363 10.33 -3.12 -7.73
N ASP A 364 9.38 -4.00 -8.05
CA ASP A 364 8.23 -3.66 -8.92
C ASP A 364 7.39 -2.49 -8.35
N ILE A 365 7.22 -2.43 -7.02
CA ILE A 365 6.56 -1.30 -6.34
C ILE A 365 7.42 -0.04 -6.44
N GLY A 366 8.75 -0.18 -6.32
CA GLY A 366 9.71 0.91 -6.49
C GLY A 366 9.62 1.54 -7.88
N ASP A 367 9.51 0.74 -8.93
CA ASP A 367 9.34 1.23 -10.31
C ASP A 367 8.03 2.02 -10.48
N ARG A 368 6.94 1.54 -9.88
CA ARG A 368 5.63 2.23 -9.88
C ARG A 368 5.56 3.43 -8.93
N LEU A 369 6.50 3.58 -8.00
CA LEU A 369 6.46 4.66 -7.01
C LEU A 369 6.56 6.03 -7.68
N ALA A 370 7.36 6.13 -8.75
CA ALA A 370 7.46 7.34 -9.54
C ALA A 370 6.10 7.74 -10.14
N ASP A 371 5.32 6.78 -10.64
CA ASP A 371 3.99 7.02 -11.19
C ASP A 371 3.01 7.52 -10.12
N TYR A 372 3.03 6.93 -8.92
CA TYR A 372 2.18 7.38 -7.81
C TYR A 372 2.51 8.80 -7.35
N LEU A 373 3.80 9.17 -7.34
CA LEU A 373 4.24 10.53 -7.01
C LEU A 373 3.90 11.52 -8.12
N ALA A 374 4.05 11.11 -9.39
CA ALA A 374 3.62 11.90 -10.54
C ALA A 374 2.11 12.15 -10.50
N ALA A 375 1.30 11.15 -10.16
CA ALA A 375 -0.14 11.28 -9.99
C ALA A 375 -0.52 12.31 -8.90
N GLU A 376 0.26 12.43 -7.81
CA GLU A 376 0.05 13.50 -6.83
C GLU A 376 0.33 14.89 -7.42
N GLY A 377 1.42 15.02 -8.18
CA GLY A 377 1.79 16.26 -8.86
C GLY A 377 0.73 16.69 -9.87
N ASP A 378 0.25 15.75 -10.67
CA ASP A 378 -0.82 15.94 -11.64
C ASP A 378 -2.13 16.32 -10.95
N PHE A 379 -2.48 15.64 -9.86
CA PHE A 379 -3.65 15.96 -9.04
C PHE A 379 -3.60 17.42 -8.55
N LYS A 380 -2.49 17.85 -7.95
CA LYS A 380 -2.33 19.23 -7.45
C LYS A 380 -2.39 20.25 -8.58
N THR A 381 -1.68 20.00 -9.67
CA THR A 381 -1.61 20.93 -10.80
C THR A 381 -2.98 21.13 -11.44
N ARG A 382 -3.69 20.03 -11.74
CA ARG A 382 -5.04 20.12 -12.31
C ARG A 382 -6.05 20.69 -11.31
N TRP A 383 -5.91 20.38 -10.02
CA TRP A 383 -6.71 20.97 -8.96
C TRP A 383 -6.59 22.50 -8.95
N ASP A 384 -5.37 23.02 -9.01
CA ASP A 384 -5.12 24.47 -8.98
C ASP A 384 -5.65 25.16 -10.25
N MET A 385 -5.47 24.55 -11.43
CA MET A 385 -6.01 25.05 -12.69
C MET A 385 -7.55 25.15 -12.68
N GLU A 386 -8.22 24.05 -12.31
CA GLU A 386 -9.68 24.03 -12.24
C GLU A 386 -10.23 24.97 -11.18
N LYS A 387 -9.54 25.07 -10.04
CA LYS A 387 -9.92 26.02 -8.98
C LYS A 387 -9.83 27.47 -9.46
N GLU A 388 -8.79 27.83 -10.23
CA GLU A 388 -8.67 29.16 -10.83
C GLU A 388 -9.80 29.41 -11.84
N SER A 389 -10.13 28.43 -12.68
CA SER A 389 -11.27 28.48 -13.59
C SER A 389 -12.59 28.74 -12.84
N VAL A 390 -12.85 27.99 -11.76
CA VAL A 390 -14.05 28.18 -10.93
C VAL A 390 -14.07 29.57 -10.30
N PHE A 391 -12.95 30.10 -9.79
CA PHE A 391 -12.92 31.45 -9.23
C PHE A 391 -13.23 32.53 -10.27
N ALA A 392 -12.71 32.39 -11.49
CA ALA A 392 -13.06 33.29 -12.58
C ALA A 392 -14.57 33.27 -12.86
N LYS A 393 -15.19 32.09 -12.85
CA LYS A 393 -16.64 31.92 -13.03
C LYS A 393 -17.47 32.47 -11.89
N LEU A 394 -17.00 32.34 -10.65
CA LEU A 394 -17.65 32.98 -9.49
C LEU A 394 -17.61 34.50 -9.58
N GLN A 395 -16.49 35.05 -10.04
CA GLN A 395 -16.37 36.49 -10.28
C GLN A 395 -17.32 36.95 -11.41
N GLU A 396 -17.46 36.16 -12.48
CA GLU A 396 -18.40 36.41 -13.58
C GLU A 396 -19.86 36.41 -13.07
N MET A 397 -20.27 35.42 -12.27
CA MET A 397 -21.60 35.40 -11.64
C MET A 397 -21.84 36.62 -10.75
N GLN A 398 -20.85 37.02 -9.96
CA GLN A 398 -20.97 38.20 -9.10
C GLN A 398 -21.14 39.49 -9.92
N GLN A 399 -20.42 39.63 -11.04
CA GLN A 399 -20.59 40.77 -11.96
C GLN A 399 -21.99 40.78 -12.58
N LEU A 400 -22.51 39.61 -12.95
CA LEU A 400 -23.84 39.47 -13.53
C LEU A 400 -24.94 39.84 -12.53
N LYS A 401 -24.80 39.38 -11.28
CA LYS A 401 -25.66 39.80 -10.16
C LYS A 401 -25.64 41.31 -9.98
N ASP A 402 -24.45 41.91 -9.88
CA ASP A 402 -24.28 43.36 -9.70
C ASP A 402 -24.90 44.15 -10.87
N PHE A 403 -24.79 43.62 -12.10
CA PHE A 403 -25.43 44.20 -13.28
C PHE A 403 -26.96 44.17 -13.16
N TYR A 404 -27.55 43.04 -12.77
CA TYR A 404 -29.00 42.89 -12.60
C TYR A 404 -29.57 43.76 -11.47
N GLU A 405 -28.87 43.90 -10.35
CA GLU A 405 -29.26 44.83 -9.28
C GLU A 405 -29.26 46.30 -9.77
N ARG A 406 -28.25 46.68 -10.57
CA ARG A 406 -28.18 48.01 -11.19
C ARG A 406 -29.27 48.21 -12.24
N TYR A 407 -29.58 47.19 -13.03
CA TYR A 407 -30.66 47.22 -14.00
C TYR A 407 -32.02 47.46 -13.32
N ALA A 408 -32.33 46.75 -12.24
CA ALA A 408 -33.53 46.99 -11.46
C ALA A 408 -33.60 48.42 -10.88
N SER A 409 -32.47 48.93 -10.38
CA SER A 409 -32.37 50.31 -9.86
C SER A 409 -32.55 51.37 -10.96
N ALA A 410 -32.04 51.09 -12.17
CA ALA A 410 -32.21 51.96 -13.33
C ALA A 410 -33.68 52.00 -13.79
N TYR A 411 -34.40 50.87 -13.72
CA TYR A 411 -35.83 50.82 -13.98
C TYR A 411 -36.63 51.68 -12.98
N ASP A 412 -36.34 51.60 -11.68
CA ASP A 412 -36.97 52.49 -10.70
C ASP A 412 -36.67 53.97 -11.00
N SER A 413 -35.47 54.28 -11.47
CA SER A 413 -35.09 55.65 -11.86
C SER A 413 -35.86 56.12 -13.10
N LEU A 414 -36.12 55.22 -14.06
CA LEU A 414 -36.94 55.50 -15.24
C LEU A 414 -38.38 55.86 -14.87
N ILE A 415 -38.99 55.16 -13.90
CA ILE A 415 -40.32 55.49 -13.38
C ILE A 415 -40.37 56.93 -12.85
N LEU A 416 -39.35 57.33 -12.08
CA LEU A 416 -39.27 58.69 -11.53
C LEU A 416 -39.04 59.75 -12.62
N GLU A 417 -38.23 59.43 -13.63
CA GLU A 417 -37.95 60.35 -14.73
C GLU A 417 -39.19 60.59 -15.61
N VAL A 418 -40.00 59.55 -15.86
CA VAL A 418 -41.29 59.72 -16.57
C VAL A 418 -42.22 60.65 -15.81
N GLU A 419 -42.39 60.44 -14.50
CA GLU A 419 -43.25 61.31 -13.69
C GLU A 419 -42.69 62.74 -13.61
N ARG A 420 -41.36 62.90 -13.57
CA ARG A 420 -40.71 64.22 -13.61
C ARG A 420 -40.99 64.94 -14.93
N ARG A 421 -40.84 64.26 -16.08
CA ARG A 421 -41.12 64.83 -17.41
C ARG A 421 -42.57 65.24 -17.54
N ARG A 422 -43.49 64.38 -17.12
CA ARG A 422 -44.92 64.69 -17.07
C ARG A 422 -45.22 65.91 -16.20
N ALA A 423 -44.63 66.01 -15.01
CA ALA A 423 -44.81 67.16 -14.14
C ALA A 423 -44.26 68.46 -14.76
N VAL A 424 -43.20 68.40 -15.57
CA VAL A 424 -42.70 69.54 -16.34
C VAL A 424 -43.69 69.92 -17.44
N ASP A 425 -44.20 68.94 -18.21
CA ASP A 425 -45.19 69.19 -19.26
C ASP A 425 -46.48 69.80 -18.69
N ASP A 426 -46.97 69.31 -17.55
CA ASP A 426 -48.12 69.88 -16.85
C ASP A 426 -47.87 71.33 -16.39
N ARG A 427 -46.65 71.65 -15.94
CA ARG A 427 -46.26 73.02 -15.60
C ARG A 427 -46.21 73.91 -16.84
N VAL A 428 -45.63 73.44 -17.94
CA VAL A 428 -45.58 74.17 -19.22
C VAL A 428 -47.00 74.42 -19.74
N ARG A 429 -47.86 73.40 -19.75
CA ARG A 429 -49.29 73.52 -20.10
C ARG A 429 -50.03 74.51 -19.20
N SER A 430 -49.73 74.52 -17.90
CA SER A 430 -50.29 75.48 -16.93
C SER A 430 -49.85 76.92 -17.20
N ILE A 431 -48.57 77.14 -17.52
CA ILE A 431 -48.04 78.47 -17.88
C ILE A 431 -48.71 78.98 -19.16
N TRP A 432 -48.77 78.16 -20.21
CA TRP A 432 -49.40 78.54 -21.47
C TRP A 432 -50.90 78.80 -21.32
N ARG A 433 -51.62 77.99 -20.54
CA ARG A 433 -53.02 78.24 -20.21
C ARG A 433 -53.21 79.58 -19.49
N LYS A 434 -52.38 79.88 -18.48
CA LYS A 434 -52.42 81.18 -17.79
C LYS A 434 -52.09 82.35 -18.72
N ALA A 435 -51.14 82.17 -19.64
CA ALA A 435 -50.79 83.16 -20.64
C ALA A 435 -51.94 83.40 -21.62
N GLN A 436 -52.60 82.34 -22.07
CA GLN A 436 -53.80 82.40 -22.92
C GLN A 436 -54.94 83.12 -22.20
N GLU A 437 -55.23 82.75 -20.94
CA GLU A 437 -56.25 83.43 -20.12
C GLU A 437 -55.96 84.93 -19.96
N ASN A 438 -54.68 85.31 -19.81
CA ASN A 438 -54.28 86.72 -19.71
C ASN A 438 -54.42 87.46 -21.06
N ALA A 439 -54.05 86.82 -22.17
CA ALA A 439 -54.24 87.37 -23.51
C ALA A 439 -55.73 87.55 -23.83
N ASP A 440 -56.56 86.57 -23.51
CA ASP A 440 -58.01 86.61 -23.69
C ASP A 440 -58.64 87.76 -22.87
N LYS A 441 -58.19 87.97 -21.62
CA LYS A 441 -58.62 89.12 -20.80
C LYS A 441 -58.25 90.48 -21.40
N LEU A 442 -57.04 90.61 -21.95
CA LEU A 442 -56.59 91.85 -22.61
C LEU A 442 -57.41 92.14 -23.87
N LEU A 443 -57.65 91.11 -24.70
CA LEU A 443 -58.47 91.24 -25.90
C LEU A 443 -59.93 91.58 -25.55
N GLU A 444 -60.47 91.03 -24.47
CA GLU A 444 -61.81 91.38 -24.00
C GLU A 444 -61.87 92.82 -23.48
N THR A 445 -60.84 93.28 -22.76
CA THR A 445 -60.74 94.68 -22.31
C THR A 445 -60.66 95.64 -23.50
N ASP A 446 -59.83 95.34 -24.52
CA ASP A 446 -59.74 96.10 -25.77
C ASP A 446 -61.09 96.09 -26.52
N ARG A 447 -61.78 94.94 -26.59
CA ARG A 447 -63.11 94.83 -27.20
C ARG A 447 -64.11 95.76 -26.52
N VAL A 448 -64.14 95.78 -25.18
CA VAL A 448 -65.00 96.69 -24.40
C VAL A 448 -64.61 98.15 -24.66
N SER A 449 -63.32 98.51 -24.62
CA SER A 449 -62.86 99.87 -24.89
C SER A 449 -63.19 100.34 -26.31
N ARG A 450 -63.05 99.49 -27.33
CA ARG A 450 -63.46 99.78 -28.71
C ARG A 450 -64.96 99.97 -28.85
N GLU A 451 -65.76 99.23 -28.09
CA GLU A 451 -67.21 99.40 -28.07
C GLU A 451 -67.60 100.73 -27.41
N VAL A 452 -67.00 101.09 -26.28
CA VAL A 452 -67.20 102.40 -25.63
C VAL A 452 -66.78 103.54 -26.56
N PHE A 453 -65.60 103.47 -27.16
CA PHE A 453 -65.14 104.48 -28.13
C PHE A 453 -66.10 104.62 -29.32
N ARG A 454 -66.66 103.51 -29.80
CA ARG A 454 -67.64 103.52 -30.89
C ARG A 454 -68.96 104.13 -30.45
N GLN A 455 -69.41 103.89 -29.22
CA GLN A 455 -70.61 104.53 -28.67
C GLN A 455 -70.42 106.05 -28.53
N ASP A 456 -69.24 106.50 -28.10
CA ASP A 456 -68.98 107.92 -27.83
C ASP A 456 -68.75 108.76 -29.10
N VAL A 457 -68.05 108.22 -30.11
CA VAL A 457 -67.58 108.99 -31.28
C VAL A 457 -68.12 108.45 -32.62
N GLY A 458 -68.76 107.27 -32.62
CA GLY A 458 -69.14 106.56 -33.85
C GLY A 458 -70.18 107.26 -34.71
N GLU A 459 -71.07 108.07 -34.15
CA GLU A 459 -72.05 108.87 -34.91
C GLU A 459 -71.39 109.99 -35.73
N PHE A 460 -70.17 110.39 -35.37
CA PHE A 460 -69.43 111.48 -35.99
C PHE A 460 -68.29 111.00 -36.92
N LEU A 461 -68.07 109.68 -37.01
CA LEU A 461 -67.00 109.07 -37.78
C LEU A 461 -67.56 108.29 -38.98
N PRO A 462 -67.27 108.72 -40.22
CA PRO A 462 -67.61 107.95 -41.42
C PRO A 462 -67.00 106.54 -41.37
N THR A 463 -67.79 105.53 -41.69
CA THR A 463 -67.40 104.10 -41.60
C THR A 463 -66.30 103.70 -42.59
N ASP A 464 -66.00 104.54 -43.58
CA ASP A 464 -64.95 104.36 -44.59
C ASP A 464 -63.59 104.98 -44.21
N LEU A 465 -63.52 105.76 -43.12
CA LEU A 465 -62.27 106.41 -42.70
C LEU A 465 -61.17 105.40 -42.32
N TRP A 466 -61.54 104.27 -41.72
CA TRP A 466 -60.61 103.20 -41.38
C TRP A 466 -61.31 101.83 -41.36
N ALA A 467 -60.94 100.95 -42.29
CA ALA A 467 -61.50 99.60 -42.40
C ALA A 467 -61.31 98.73 -41.12
N GLY A 468 -60.30 99.05 -40.30
CA GLY A 468 -60.05 98.36 -39.03
C GLY A 468 -61.05 98.70 -37.91
N MET A 469 -61.88 99.73 -38.08
CA MET A 469 -62.88 100.16 -37.09
C MET A 469 -63.98 99.11 -36.88
N GLN A 470 -64.29 98.30 -37.91
CA GLN A 470 -65.28 97.22 -37.86
C GLN A 470 -64.65 95.81 -37.76
N GLY A 471 -63.31 95.73 -37.80
CA GLY A 471 -62.60 94.45 -37.76
C GLY A 471 -62.69 93.78 -36.39
N SER A 472 -62.98 92.49 -36.37
CA SER A 472 -62.86 91.68 -35.15
C SER A 472 -61.41 91.68 -34.65
N ALA A 473 -61.23 91.61 -33.33
CA ALA A 473 -59.89 91.49 -32.76
C ALA A 473 -59.22 90.19 -33.26
N LYS A 474 -57.90 90.25 -33.48
CA LYS A 474 -57.13 89.08 -33.89
C LYS A 474 -57.15 88.05 -32.75
N LYS A 475 -57.56 86.82 -33.06
CA LYS A 475 -57.49 85.69 -32.13
C LYS A 475 -56.07 85.13 -32.15
N TRP A 476 -55.50 84.95 -30.96
CA TRP A 476 -54.21 84.31 -30.77
C TRP A 476 -54.42 82.96 -30.09
N THR A 477 -53.80 81.90 -30.61
CA THR A 477 -53.87 80.55 -30.05
C THR A 477 -52.50 79.92 -30.08
N VAL A 478 -52.12 79.27 -28.98
CA VAL A 478 -50.88 78.49 -28.90
C VAL A 478 -51.18 77.03 -29.20
N VAL A 479 -50.47 76.45 -30.15
CA VAL A 479 -50.55 75.04 -30.53
C VAL A 479 -49.21 74.40 -30.23
N LYS A 480 -49.22 73.18 -29.66
CA LYS A 480 -48.00 72.42 -29.41
C LYS A 480 -47.43 71.94 -30.74
N GLU A 481 -46.15 72.16 -30.98
CA GLU A 481 -45.46 71.72 -32.19
C GLU A 481 -45.06 70.24 -32.04
N GLY A 482 -45.37 69.41 -33.05
CA GLY A 482 -44.92 68.00 -33.13
C GLY A 482 -45.89 66.92 -32.63
N GLU A 483 -47.19 67.20 -32.45
CA GLU A 483 -48.19 66.13 -32.29
C GLU A 483 -48.50 65.50 -33.65
N ASP A 484 -47.67 64.55 -34.10
CA ASP A 484 -48.12 63.57 -35.08
C ASP A 484 -49.16 62.66 -34.41
N GLU A 485 -50.20 62.25 -35.14
CA GLU A 485 -51.36 61.46 -34.67
C GLU A 485 -51.04 60.08 -34.03
N GLY A 486 -49.76 59.74 -33.84
CA GLY A 486 -49.28 58.50 -33.22
C GLY A 486 -48.62 58.65 -31.84
N ASP A 487 -48.32 59.86 -31.38
CA ASP A 487 -47.63 60.07 -30.09
C ASP A 487 -48.67 60.12 -28.95
N GLY A 488 -49.08 58.93 -28.51
CA GLY A 488 -50.11 58.74 -27.50
C GLY A 488 -49.84 59.55 -26.22
N GLU A 489 -50.85 60.25 -25.73
CA GLU A 489 -50.79 60.98 -24.47
C GLU A 489 -50.30 60.03 -23.35
N VAL A 490 -49.11 60.30 -22.80
CA VAL A 490 -48.50 59.44 -21.78
C VAL A 490 -49.43 59.38 -20.58
N GLN A 491 -50.05 58.22 -20.39
CA GLN A 491 -51.03 58.03 -19.32
C GLN A 491 -50.37 58.23 -17.94
N PRO A 492 -51.10 58.77 -16.97
CA PRO A 492 -50.60 58.95 -15.61
C PRO A 492 -50.10 57.64 -15.00
N LEU A 493 -48.85 57.63 -14.52
CA LEU A 493 -48.40 56.56 -13.63
C LEU A 493 -49.21 56.59 -12.33
N ARG A 494 -49.51 55.40 -11.78
CA ARG A 494 -50.20 55.33 -10.48
C ARG A 494 -49.30 55.88 -9.39
N ARG A 495 -49.84 56.73 -8.51
CA ARG A 495 -49.08 57.35 -7.41
C ARG A 495 -48.39 56.32 -6.50
N SER A 496 -49.03 55.17 -6.28
CA SER A 496 -48.45 54.05 -5.52
C SER A 496 -47.17 53.48 -6.14
N VAL A 497 -47.09 53.45 -7.47
CA VAL A 497 -45.93 52.94 -8.22
C VAL A 497 -44.76 53.90 -8.08
N VAL A 498 -45.02 55.21 -8.22
CA VAL A 498 -44.01 56.25 -8.07
C VAL A 498 -43.44 56.28 -6.66
N GLU A 499 -44.29 56.22 -5.63
CA GLU A 499 -43.81 56.18 -4.23
C GLU A 499 -43.06 54.89 -3.92
N ALA A 500 -43.51 53.74 -4.42
CA ALA A 500 -42.79 52.48 -4.27
C ALA A 500 -41.41 52.51 -4.94
N ALA A 501 -41.29 53.11 -6.14
CA ALA A 501 -40.00 53.28 -6.82
C ALA A 501 -39.06 54.20 -6.05
N LYS A 502 -39.56 55.31 -5.48
CA LYS A 502 -38.75 56.19 -4.60
C LYS A 502 -38.24 55.45 -3.38
N GLU A 503 -39.11 54.68 -2.72
CA GLU A 503 -38.77 53.96 -1.50
C GLU A 503 -37.77 52.82 -1.76
N ARG A 504 -37.88 52.13 -2.90
CA ARG A 504 -36.90 51.13 -3.33
C ARG A 504 -35.54 51.75 -3.64
N LEU A 505 -35.50 52.89 -4.34
CA LEU A 505 -34.26 53.62 -4.62
C LEU A 505 -33.60 54.16 -3.34
N ALA A 506 -34.38 54.66 -2.39
CA ALA A 506 -33.87 55.09 -1.09
C ALA A 506 -33.22 53.92 -0.33
N ARG A 507 -33.92 52.77 -0.26
CA ARG A 507 -33.39 51.53 0.34
C ARG A 507 -32.15 51.00 -0.37
N ALA A 508 -32.09 51.09 -1.69
CA ALA A 508 -30.91 50.70 -2.47
C ALA A 508 -29.72 51.63 -2.21
N GLY A 509 -29.96 52.94 -2.04
CA GLY A 509 -28.95 53.93 -1.68
C GLY A 509 -28.37 53.70 -0.29
N GLU A 510 -29.20 53.40 0.71
CA GLU A 510 -28.75 53.07 2.07
C GLU A 510 -27.89 51.81 2.10
N ARG A 511 -28.25 50.77 1.36
CA ARG A 511 -27.44 49.54 1.24
C ARG A 511 -26.07 49.78 0.60
N ARG A 512 -25.95 50.80 -0.26
CA ARG A 512 -24.69 51.17 -0.93
C ARG A 512 -23.78 52.05 -0.06
N GLY A 513 -24.34 52.77 0.91
CA GLY A 513 -23.60 53.62 1.85
C GLY A 513 -23.04 52.89 3.08
N VAL A 514 -23.42 51.63 3.30
CA VAL A 514 -23.05 50.81 4.48
C VAL A 514 -22.01 49.73 4.14
N ARG A 515 -21.60 49.60 2.87
CA ARG A 515 -20.70 48.54 2.40
C ARG A 515 -19.25 48.98 2.26
#